data_AF-A0A4E0R1J8-F1
#
_entry.id   AF-A0A4E0R1J8-F1
#
_cell.length_a   1.000
_cell.length_b   1.000
_cell.length_c   1.000
_cell.angle_alpha   90.00
_cell.angle_beta   90.00
_cell.angle_gamma   90.00
#
_symmetry.space_group_name_H-M   'P 1'
#
loop_
_entity.id
_entity.type
_entity.pdbx_description
1 polymer ?
#
loop_
_entity_poly.entity_id
_entity_poly.type
_entity_poly.pdbx_seq_one_letter_code
_entity_poly.pdbx_strand_id
1 'polypeptide(L)'
;MAYRNFMKEYSKMLGVPETNLSAMDYVYMFEREIAMRTDERNDLDSEQEYAVIELAEMQTFCPVLNWKWLLNELFRPFQHAIEDDQLVAIDNKEYIRLRCALFDFYLCDDDGIK
;
A
#
# COMPACT_ATOMS: atom_id res chain seq x y z
N MET A 1 13.06 -17.21 -5.86
CA MET A 1 14.52 -16.97 -5.79
C MET A 1 15.03 -16.09 -6.93
N ALA A 2 14.66 -16.33 -8.20
CA ALA A 2 15.11 -15.51 -9.33
C ALA A 2 14.80 -14.00 -9.17
N TYR A 3 13.56 -13.66 -8.78
CA TYR A 3 13.14 -12.27 -8.58
C TYR A 3 13.88 -11.56 -7.43
N ARG A 4 14.05 -12.22 -6.28
CA ARG A 4 14.86 -11.73 -5.15
C ARG A 4 16.31 -11.43 -5.57
N ASN A 5 16.92 -12.32 -6.37
CA ASN A 5 18.29 -12.11 -6.86
C ASN A 5 18.34 -10.94 -7.85
N PHE A 6 17.35 -10.84 -8.73
CA PHE A 6 17.22 -9.70 -9.65
C PHE A 6 17.16 -8.37 -8.89
N MET A 7 16.36 -8.25 -7.82
CA MET A 7 16.30 -7.02 -7.01
C MET A 7 17.65 -6.62 -6.41
N LYS A 8 18.45 -7.61 -5.96
CA LYS A 8 19.78 -7.37 -5.42
C LYS A 8 20.78 -6.93 -6.49
N GLU A 9 20.83 -7.63 -7.62
CA GLU A 9 21.72 -7.27 -8.73
C GLU A 9 21.36 -5.91 -9.32
N TYR A 10 20.07 -5.62 -9.48
CA TYR A 10 19.61 -4.33 -9.95
C TYR A 10 19.96 -3.19 -8.98
N SER A 11 19.73 -3.39 -7.68
CA SER A 11 20.13 -2.40 -6.65
C SER A 11 21.64 -2.16 -6.64
N LYS A 12 22.44 -3.21 -6.85
CA LYS A 12 23.90 -3.10 -6.99
C LYS A 12 24.29 -2.26 -8.20
N MET A 13 23.61 -2.43 -9.34
CA MET A 13 23.82 -1.58 -10.54
C MET A 13 23.46 -0.11 -10.29
N LEU A 14 22.51 0.17 -9.40
CA LEU A 14 22.15 1.53 -8.97
C LEU A 14 23.11 2.13 -7.92
N GLY A 15 24.15 1.39 -7.52
CA GLY A 15 25.19 1.87 -6.60
C GLY A 15 24.93 1.59 -5.12
N VAL A 16 23.95 0.74 -4.78
CA VAL A 16 23.70 0.34 -3.38
C VAL A 16 24.86 -0.52 -2.86
N PRO A 17 25.47 -0.20 -1.70
CA PRO A 17 26.53 -1.01 -1.12
C PRO A 17 26.07 -2.43 -0.80
N GLU A 18 26.98 -3.40 -0.93
CA GLU A 18 26.69 -4.82 -0.71
C GLU A 18 26.18 -5.11 0.72
N THR A 19 26.64 -4.33 1.71
CA THR A 19 26.19 -4.36 3.11
C THR A 19 24.70 -4.05 3.28
N ASN A 20 24.11 -3.31 2.34
CA ASN A 20 22.72 -2.85 2.41
C ASN A 20 21.79 -3.68 1.51
N LEU A 21 22.33 -4.63 0.72
CA LEU A 21 21.50 -5.46 -0.18
C LEU A 21 20.59 -6.43 0.57
N SER A 22 20.83 -6.67 1.87
CA SER A 22 19.89 -7.41 2.73
C SER A 22 18.54 -6.71 2.84
N ALA A 23 18.46 -5.38 2.67
CA ALA A 23 17.20 -4.63 2.64
C ALA A 23 16.22 -5.18 1.57
N MET A 24 16.74 -5.69 0.45
CA MET A 24 15.92 -6.29 -0.62
C MET A 24 15.21 -7.57 -0.18
N ASP A 25 15.67 -8.22 0.89
CA ASP A 25 15.00 -9.40 1.45
C ASP A 25 13.72 -9.01 2.18
N TYR A 26 13.75 -7.88 2.89
CA TYR A 26 12.57 -7.32 3.55
C TYR A 26 11.55 -6.84 2.52
N VAL A 27 11.99 -6.16 1.45
CA VAL A 27 11.11 -5.76 0.33
C VAL A 27 10.47 -6.99 -0.32
N TYR A 28 11.25 -8.04 -0.58
CA TYR A 28 10.71 -9.29 -1.13
C TYR A 28 9.66 -9.94 -0.22
N MET A 29 9.90 -9.95 1.09
CA MET A 29 8.94 -10.51 2.05
C MET A 29 7.67 -9.68 2.13
N PHE A 30 7.81 -8.36 2.17
CA PHE A 30 6.68 -7.45 2.13
C PHE A 30 5.80 -7.67 0.89
N GLU A 31 6.40 -7.75 -0.30
CA GLU A 31 5.67 -8.00 -1.55
C GLU A 31 4.97 -9.37 -1.54
N ARG A 32 5.62 -10.40 -0.96
CA ARG A 32 5.00 -11.72 -0.80
C ARG A 32 3.77 -11.66 0.12
N GLU A 33 3.88 -10.96 1.25
CA GLU A 33 2.76 -10.81 2.19
C GLU A 33 1.58 -10.03 1.58
N ILE A 34 1.86 -9.05 0.72
CA ILE A 34 0.84 -8.36 -0.10
C ILE A 34 0.15 -9.35 -1.05
N ALA A 35 0.93 -10.16 -1.77
CA ALA A 35 0.42 -11.10 -2.75
C ALA A 35 -0.46 -12.18 -2.10
N MET A 36 -0.05 -12.71 -0.93
CA MET A 36 -0.82 -13.72 -0.19
C MET A 36 -2.18 -13.23 0.34
N ARG A 37 -2.37 -11.91 0.45
CA ARG A 37 -3.62 -11.27 0.89
C ARG A 37 -4.44 -10.71 -0.27
N THR A 38 -4.07 -11.05 -1.51
CA THR A 38 -4.83 -10.64 -2.69
C THR A 38 -5.68 -11.80 -3.15
N ASP A 39 -7.00 -11.58 -3.13
CA ASP A 39 -7.99 -12.57 -3.56
C ASP A 39 -7.74 -12.96 -5.02
N GLU A 40 -8.05 -14.21 -5.35
CA GLU A 40 -7.97 -14.65 -6.73
C GLU A 40 -9.01 -13.89 -7.55
N ARG A 41 -8.61 -13.48 -8.76
CA ARG A 41 -9.42 -12.63 -9.63
C ARG A 41 -10.79 -13.22 -10.02
N ASN A 42 -10.99 -14.52 -9.79
CA ASN A 42 -12.23 -15.24 -10.08
C ASN A 42 -13.26 -15.16 -8.94
N ASP A 43 -12.87 -14.71 -7.76
CA ASP A 43 -13.73 -14.66 -6.56
C ASP A 43 -14.34 -13.26 -6.33
N LEU A 44 -13.98 -12.27 -7.14
CA LEU A 44 -14.42 -10.88 -7.02
C LEU A 44 -15.80 -10.69 -7.68
N ASP A 45 -16.86 -10.60 -6.88
CA ASP A 45 -18.15 -10.07 -7.32
C ASP A 45 -18.16 -8.55 -7.14
N SER A 46 -17.94 -7.81 -8.24
CA SER A 46 -17.80 -6.36 -8.25
C SER A 46 -19.03 -5.60 -7.71
N GLU A 47 -20.20 -6.23 -7.67
CA GLU A 47 -21.41 -5.60 -7.10
C GLU A 47 -21.53 -5.79 -5.59
N GLN A 48 -20.89 -6.82 -5.01
CA GLN A 48 -20.99 -7.14 -3.58
C GLN A 48 -19.90 -6.49 -2.73
N GLU A 49 -18.76 -6.15 -3.32
CA GLU A 49 -17.58 -5.65 -2.58
C GLU A 49 -17.39 -4.13 -2.64
N TYR A 50 -18.30 -3.43 -3.33
CA TYR A 50 -18.26 -1.98 -3.52
C TYR A 50 -18.81 -1.23 -2.31
N ALA A 51 -18.00 -0.35 -1.72
CA ALA A 51 -18.41 0.55 -0.65
C ALA A 51 -18.16 2.01 -1.03
N VAL A 52 -19.09 2.89 -0.68
CA VAL A 52 -18.90 4.34 -0.75
C VAL A 52 -18.86 4.88 0.66
N ILE A 53 -17.74 5.48 1.04
CA ILE A 53 -17.53 6.04 2.38
C ILE A 53 -17.05 7.49 2.28
N GLU A 54 -17.23 8.27 3.33
CA GLU A 54 -16.61 9.59 3.43
C GLU A 54 -15.10 9.45 3.65
N LEU A 55 -14.33 10.42 3.17
CA LEU A 55 -12.87 10.45 3.35
C LEU A 55 -12.48 10.44 4.84
N ALA A 56 -13.24 11.13 5.69
CA ALA A 56 -13.06 11.08 7.14
C ALA A 56 -13.21 9.65 7.70
N GLU A 57 -14.15 8.84 7.16
CA GLU A 57 -14.29 7.44 7.53
C GLU A 57 -13.08 6.62 7.07
N MET A 58 -12.57 6.88 5.84
CA MET A 58 -11.36 6.22 5.32
C MET A 58 -10.15 6.44 6.23
N GLN A 59 -9.99 7.65 6.76
CA GLN A 59 -8.91 7.98 7.67
C GLN A 59 -8.99 7.21 8.99
N THR A 60 -10.20 6.94 9.48
CA THR A 60 -10.42 6.14 10.69
C THR A 60 -10.21 4.64 10.42
N PHE A 61 -10.70 4.18 9.27
CA PHE A 61 -10.66 2.79 8.84
C PHE A 61 -9.23 2.31 8.51
N CYS A 62 -8.40 3.18 7.94
CA CYS A 62 -7.04 2.87 7.54
C CYS A 62 -6.09 4.05 7.84
N PRO A 63 -5.56 4.18 9.08
CA PRO A 63 -4.83 5.37 9.47
C PRO A 63 -3.35 5.42 9.00
N VAL A 64 -2.90 4.43 8.22
CA VAL A 64 -1.48 4.29 7.82
C VAL A 64 -0.97 5.40 6.90
N LEU A 65 -1.87 6.15 6.27
CA LEU A 65 -1.56 7.31 5.45
C LEU A 65 -2.44 8.47 5.87
N ASN A 66 -1.95 9.69 5.64
CA ASN A 66 -2.81 10.87 5.64
C ASN A 66 -3.52 10.94 4.28
N TRP A 67 -4.73 10.37 4.21
CA TRP A 67 -5.47 10.22 2.95
C TRP A 67 -5.87 11.56 2.34
N LYS A 68 -6.29 12.52 3.18
CA LYS A 68 -6.62 13.87 2.70
C LYS A 68 -5.42 14.53 2.05
N TRP A 69 -4.26 14.47 2.70
CA TRP A 69 -3.03 15.02 2.13
C TRP A 69 -2.68 14.33 0.81
N LEU A 70 -2.65 12.99 0.78
CA LEU A 70 -2.29 12.23 -0.42
C LEU A 70 -3.22 12.57 -1.60
N LEU A 71 -4.52 12.56 -1.38
CA LEU A 71 -5.49 12.87 -2.43
C LEU A 71 -5.36 14.33 -2.88
N ASN A 72 -5.17 15.28 -1.96
CA ASN A 72 -4.94 16.68 -2.36
C ASN A 72 -3.65 16.85 -3.18
N GLU A 73 -2.57 16.11 -2.90
CA GLU A 73 -1.37 16.12 -3.74
C GLU A 73 -1.63 15.54 -5.13
N LEU A 74 -2.34 14.42 -5.22
CA LEU A 74 -2.69 13.78 -6.49
C LEU A 74 -3.62 14.64 -7.35
N PHE A 75 -4.56 15.34 -6.73
CA PHE A 75 -5.54 16.19 -7.40
C PHE A 75 -5.10 17.64 -7.59
N ARG A 76 -3.97 18.05 -7.00
CA ARG A 76 -3.38 19.40 -7.13
C ARG A 76 -3.27 19.88 -8.58
N PRO A 77 -2.83 19.06 -9.57
CA PRO A 77 -2.73 19.51 -10.97
C PRO A 77 -4.08 19.93 -11.58
N PHE A 78 -5.18 19.43 -11.03
CA PHE A 78 -6.55 19.74 -11.48
C PHE A 78 -7.17 20.93 -10.73
N GLN A 79 -6.42 21.57 -9.82
CA GLN A 79 -6.90 22.68 -8.99
C GLN A 79 -8.16 22.33 -8.19
N HIS A 80 -8.29 21.06 -7.82
CA HIS A 80 -9.42 20.54 -7.05
C HIS A 80 -8.96 20.22 -5.63
N ALA A 81 -9.64 20.83 -4.65
CA ALA A 81 -9.43 20.53 -3.25
C ALA A 81 -10.32 19.37 -2.82
N ILE A 82 -9.73 18.38 -2.17
CA ILE A 82 -10.44 17.23 -1.62
C ILE A 82 -10.79 17.53 -0.16
N GLU A 83 -12.08 17.57 0.14
CA GLU A 83 -12.65 17.84 1.46
C GLU A 83 -12.91 16.55 2.27
N ASP A 84 -13.20 16.69 3.56
CA ASP A 84 -13.36 15.55 4.47
C ASP A 84 -14.66 14.76 4.24
N ASP A 85 -15.70 15.42 3.74
CA ASP A 85 -17.00 14.85 3.37
C ASP A 85 -17.02 14.28 1.94
N GLN A 86 -15.88 14.34 1.22
CA GLN A 86 -15.78 13.79 -0.11
C GLN A 86 -16.01 12.27 -0.07
N LEU A 87 -16.90 11.80 -0.95
CA LEU A 87 -17.18 10.36 -1.09
C LEU A 87 -16.06 9.66 -1.85
N VAL A 88 -15.58 8.56 -1.28
CA VAL A 88 -14.56 7.68 -1.84
C VAL A 88 -15.20 6.32 -2.11
N ALA A 89 -15.12 5.89 -3.36
CA ALA A 89 -15.50 4.56 -3.79
C ALA A 89 -14.35 3.57 -3.54
N ILE A 90 -14.64 2.47 -2.88
CA ILE A 90 -13.70 1.42 -2.51
C ILE A 90 -14.21 0.10 -3.07
N ASP A 91 -13.37 -0.54 -3.87
CA ASP A 91 -13.58 -1.91 -4.36
C ASP A 91 -12.88 -2.85 -3.37
N ASN A 92 -13.66 -3.60 -2.59
CA ASN A 92 -13.24 -4.52 -1.53
C ASN A 92 -12.65 -3.85 -0.27
N LYS A 93 -13.56 -3.47 0.66
CA LYS A 93 -13.22 -2.90 1.97
C LYS A 93 -12.34 -3.84 2.79
N GLU A 94 -12.58 -5.16 2.77
CA GLU A 94 -11.81 -6.11 3.58
C GLU A 94 -10.34 -6.20 3.12
N TYR A 95 -10.12 -6.21 1.82
CA TYR A 95 -8.80 -6.20 1.22
C TYR A 95 -7.99 -4.96 1.62
N ILE A 96 -8.60 -3.78 1.58
CA ILE A 96 -7.95 -2.55 2.06
C ILE A 96 -7.62 -2.70 3.55
N ARG A 97 -8.55 -3.20 4.37
CA ARG A 97 -8.33 -3.37 5.82
C ARG A 97 -7.12 -4.24 6.12
N LEU A 98 -7.00 -5.39 5.45
CA LEU A 98 -5.89 -6.33 5.64
C LEU A 98 -4.55 -5.72 5.25
N ARG A 99 -4.52 -4.92 4.17
CA ARG A 99 -3.31 -4.21 3.75
C ARG A 99 -2.95 -3.09 4.70
N CYS A 100 -3.92 -2.33 5.19
CA CYS A 100 -3.66 -1.28 6.17
C CYS A 100 -3.03 -1.87 7.44
N ALA A 101 -3.51 -3.01 7.94
CA ALA A 101 -2.87 -3.69 9.06
C ALA A 101 -1.43 -4.15 8.73
N LEU A 102 -1.18 -4.62 7.51
CA LEU A 102 0.17 -4.96 7.05
C LEU A 102 1.08 -3.73 7.02
N PHE A 103 0.64 -2.63 6.40
CA PHE A 103 1.42 -1.39 6.36
C PHE A 103 1.72 -0.85 7.77
N ASP A 104 0.73 -0.86 8.67
CA ASP A 104 0.90 -0.41 10.05
C ASP A 104 2.00 -1.21 10.77
N PHE A 105 1.98 -2.55 10.62
CA PHE A 105 3.01 -3.43 11.15
C PHE A 105 4.41 -3.08 10.59
N TYR A 106 4.52 -2.91 9.28
CA TYR A 106 5.80 -2.60 8.62
C TYR A 106 6.33 -1.18 8.88
N LEU A 107 5.46 -0.24 9.26
CA LEU A 107 5.83 1.15 9.61
C LEU A 107 6.15 1.33 11.09
N CYS A 108 5.63 0.47 11.97
CA CYS A 108 5.87 0.55 13.41
C CYS A 108 7.18 -0.12 13.87
N ASP A 109 7.68 -1.14 13.17
CA ASP A 109 8.90 -1.83 13.57
C ASP A 109 10.16 -1.05 13.17
N ASP A 110 11.15 -1.02 14.07
CA ASP A 110 12.44 -0.37 13.80
C ASP A 110 13.25 -1.06 12.68
N ASP A 111 12.86 -2.30 12.36
CA ASP A 111 13.33 -3.14 11.24
C ASP A 111 12.46 -3.00 9.96
N GLY A 112 11.50 -2.08 9.95
CA GLY A 112 10.67 -1.77 8.79
C GLY A 112 11.46 -1.20 7.60
N ILE A 113 10.81 -1.07 6.45
CA ILE A 113 11.41 -0.38 5.28
C ILE A 113 11.52 1.12 5.62
N LYS A 114 12.70 1.54 6.09
CA LYS A 114 13.08 2.95 6.30
C LYS A 114 14.03 3.43 5.22
#